data_AF-A0A0G1LJB7-F1
#
_entry.id   AF-A0A0G1LJB7-F1
#
_cell.length_a   1.000
_cell.length_b   1.000
_cell.length_c   1.000
_cell.angle_alpha   90.00
_cell.angle_beta   90.00
_cell.angle_gamma   90.00
#
_symmetry.space_group_name_H-M   'P 1'
#
loop_
_entity.id
_entity.type
_entity.pdbx_description
1 polymer ?
#
loop_
_entity_poly.entity_id
_entity_poly.type
_entity_poly.pdbx_seq_one_letter_code
_entity_poly.pdbx_strand_id
1 'polypeptide(L)'
;MREKEGLRGGKDIHKVCSIHAEASCIAQCAKAGLSVQDAAVYVSTFPCIICARLLAKSGIAKLFFMAEYPGGREAQSLLVNNDVKVIHITKELVWGKQS
;
A
#
# COMPACT_ATOMS: atom_id res chain seq x y z
N MET A 1 -9.98 -18.11 -14.47
CA MET A 1 -8.64 -18.07 -15.12
C MET A 1 -7.54 -18.45 -14.14
N ARG A 2 -7.40 -17.74 -13.01
CA ARG A 2 -6.33 -17.99 -12.02
C ARG A 2 -6.37 -19.38 -11.36
N GLU A 3 -7.55 -19.83 -10.91
CA GLU A 3 -7.73 -21.17 -10.30
C GLU A 3 -7.62 -22.31 -11.31
N LYS A 4 -8.11 -22.12 -12.55
CA LYS A 4 -8.01 -23.13 -13.62
C LYS A 4 -6.55 -23.41 -14.02
N GLU A 5 -5.69 -22.40 -13.93
CA GLU A 5 -4.27 -22.47 -14.32
C GLU A 5 -3.32 -22.60 -13.12
N GLY A 6 -3.85 -22.73 -11.89
CA GLY A 6 -3.04 -22.86 -10.66
C GLY A 6 -2.10 -21.69 -10.36
N LEU A 7 -2.38 -20.49 -10.88
CA LEU A 7 -1.44 -19.36 -10.88
C LEU A 7 -1.29 -18.75 -9.49
N ARG A 8 -0.05 -18.63 -9.00
CA ARG A 8 0.27 -17.98 -7.72
C ARG A 8 0.80 -16.56 -7.94
N GLY A 9 0.30 -15.62 -7.14
CA GLY A 9 0.83 -14.24 -7.12
C GLY A 9 2.32 -14.23 -6.79
N GLY A 10 3.10 -13.45 -7.56
CA GLY A 10 4.55 -13.30 -7.37
C GLY A 10 5.45 -14.33 -8.07
N LYS A 11 4.93 -15.51 -8.46
CA LYS A 11 5.71 -16.51 -9.23
C LYS A 11 5.48 -16.42 -10.74
N ASP A 12 4.24 -16.23 -11.17
CA ASP A 12 3.87 -16.23 -12.59
C ASP A 12 3.59 -14.81 -13.11
N ILE A 13 4.49 -13.84 -12.85
CA ILE A 13 4.25 -12.41 -13.10
C ILE A 13 3.81 -12.08 -14.54
N HIS A 14 4.23 -12.87 -15.52
CA HIS A 14 3.85 -12.70 -16.94
C HIS A 14 2.43 -13.22 -17.25
N LYS A 15 1.86 -14.06 -16.38
CA LYS A 15 0.52 -14.62 -16.52
C LYS A 15 -0.49 -13.98 -15.56
N VAL A 16 -0.04 -13.32 -14.49
CA VAL A 16 -0.90 -12.60 -13.56
C VAL A 16 -0.90 -11.09 -13.83
N CYS A 17 -2.05 -10.55 -14.23
CA CYS A 17 -2.23 -9.12 -14.50
C CYS A 17 -2.64 -8.30 -13.26
N SER A 18 -2.51 -8.87 -12.05
CA SER A 18 -2.94 -8.21 -10.81
C SER A 18 -1.91 -7.15 -10.39
N ILE A 19 -2.34 -5.90 -10.33
CA ILE A 19 -1.61 -4.78 -9.73
C ILE A 19 -1.99 -4.62 -8.26
N HIS A 20 -1.02 -4.21 -7.45
CA HIS A 20 -1.25 -3.87 -6.05
C HIS A 20 -2.16 -2.65 -5.91
N ALA A 21 -2.93 -2.59 -4.81
CA ALA A 21 -3.92 -1.54 -4.59
C ALA A 21 -3.27 -0.15 -4.55
N GLU A 22 -2.10 -0.04 -3.94
CA GLU A 22 -1.32 1.20 -3.80
C GLU A 22 -0.85 1.71 -5.16
N ALA A 23 -0.32 0.81 -5.99
CA ALA A 23 0.11 1.15 -7.34
C ALA A 23 -1.06 1.54 -8.23
N SER A 24 -2.18 0.81 -8.12
CA SER A 24 -3.41 1.14 -8.84
C SER A 24 -3.96 2.51 -8.44
N CYS A 25 -3.97 2.83 -7.14
CA CYS A 25 -4.45 4.11 -6.62
C CYS A 25 -3.62 5.29 -7.18
N ILE A 26 -2.29 5.21 -7.09
CA ILE A 26 -1.40 6.25 -7.66
C ILE A 26 -1.59 6.38 -9.18
N ALA A 27 -1.69 5.26 -9.91
CA ALA A 27 -1.92 5.28 -11.34
C ALA A 27 -3.26 5.93 -11.73
N GLN A 28 -4.31 5.70 -10.94
CA GLN A 28 -5.61 6.34 -11.14
C GLN A 28 -5.56 7.84 -10.88
N CYS A 29 -4.91 8.28 -9.80
CA CYS A 29 -4.70 9.70 -9.52
C CYS A 29 -3.91 10.38 -10.66
N ALA A 30 -2.81 9.75 -11.10
CA ALA A 30 -2.01 10.26 -12.21
C ALA A 30 -2.82 10.36 -13.51
N LYS A 31 -3.60 9.33 -13.86
CA LYS A 31 -4.48 9.33 -15.03
C LYS A 31 -5.54 10.43 -14.96
N ALA A 32 -6.07 10.70 -13.78
CA ALA A 32 -7.07 11.74 -13.55
C ALA A 32 -6.45 13.16 -13.41
N GLY A 33 -5.13 13.29 -13.39
CA GLY A 33 -4.46 14.57 -13.16
C GLY A 33 -4.61 15.10 -11.73
N LEU A 34 -4.86 14.22 -10.76
CA LEU A 34 -5.03 14.57 -9.36
C LEU A 34 -3.69 14.55 -8.62
N SER A 35 -3.36 15.65 -7.95
CA SER A 35 -2.20 15.71 -7.06
C SER A 35 -2.45 14.86 -5.82
N VAL A 36 -1.43 14.09 -5.45
CA VAL A 36 -1.40 13.30 -4.20
C VAL A 36 -0.37 13.86 -3.21
N GLN A 37 0.14 15.06 -3.46
CA GLN A 37 1.04 15.77 -2.56
C GLN A 37 0.36 15.98 -1.19
N ASP A 38 1.07 15.62 -0.13
CA ASP A 38 0.63 15.69 1.27
C ASP A 38 -0.62 14.87 1.61
N ALA A 39 -1.05 14.00 0.69
CA ALA A 39 -2.22 13.17 0.90
C ALA A 39 -1.95 12.02 1.88
N ALA A 40 -3.03 11.43 2.37
CA ALA A 40 -3.01 10.23 3.21
C ALA A 40 -3.53 9.04 2.42
N VAL A 41 -2.85 7.90 2.53
CA VAL A 41 -3.27 6.63 1.94
C VAL A 41 -3.66 5.64 3.03
N TYR A 42 -4.74 4.91 2.80
CA TYR A 42 -5.25 3.87 3.69
C TYR A 42 -5.19 2.53 2.96
N VAL A 43 -4.51 1.56 3.55
CA VAL A 43 -4.35 0.22 2.97
C VAL A 43 -4.75 -0.84 3.99
N SER A 44 -5.30 -1.96 3.51
CA SER A 44 -5.66 -3.07 4.39
C SER A 44 -4.41 -3.79 4.91
N THR A 45 -3.44 -4.04 4.04
CA THR A 45 -2.19 -4.74 4.33
C THR A 45 -1.01 -3.81 4.10
N PHE A 46 0.03 -3.94 4.92
CA PHE A 46 1.25 -3.15 4.79
C PHE A 46 1.88 -3.30 3.39
N PRO A 47 2.33 -2.19 2.76
CA PRO A 47 2.82 -2.22 1.38
C PRO A 47 4.13 -3.00 1.24
N CYS A 48 4.30 -3.66 0.08
CA CYS A 48 5.59 -4.23 -0.28
C CYS A 48 6.64 -3.13 -0.55
N ILE A 49 7.93 -3.49 -0.62
CA ILE A 49 9.02 -2.52 -0.84
C ILE A 49 8.87 -1.69 -2.12
N ILE A 50 8.30 -2.26 -3.17
CA ILE A 50 8.07 -1.56 -4.44
C ILE A 50 6.96 -0.50 -4.27
N CYS A 51 5.85 -0.87 -3.64
CA CYS A 51 4.76 0.06 -3.34
C CYS A 51 5.20 1.15 -2.36
N ALA A 52 6.01 0.81 -1.35
CA ALA A 52 6.57 1.79 -0.42
C ALA A 52 7.46 2.84 -1.13
N ARG A 53 8.33 2.41 -2.05
CA ARG A 53 9.12 3.33 -2.90
C ARG A 53 8.23 4.25 -3.74
N LEU A 54 7.16 3.70 -4.31
CA LEU A 54 6.21 4.47 -5.11
C LEU A 54 5.52 5.54 -4.26
N LEU A 55 5.01 5.18 -3.07
CA LEU A 55 4.34 6.11 -2.15
C LEU A 55 5.28 7.22 -1.67
N ALA A 56 6.51 6.87 -1.29
CA ALA A 56 7.52 7.84 -0.88
C ALA A 56 7.83 8.84 -2.00
N LYS A 57 7.92 8.37 -3.26
CA LYS A 57 8.22 9.24 -4.40
C LYS A 57 7.03 10.06 -4.89
N SER A 58 5.81 9.60 -4.65
CA SER A 58 4.59 10.28 -5.10
C SER A 58 4.21 11.52 -4.28
N GLY A 59 4.84 11.74 -3.12
CA GLY A 59 4.54 12.88 -2.24
C GLY A 59 3.45 12.60 -1.20
N ILE A 60 3.16 11.32 -0.90
CA ILE A 60 2.22 10.94 0.15
C ILE A 60 2.85 11.25 1.51
N ALA A 61 2.12 11.93 2.40
CA ALA A 61 2.64 12.28 3.73
C ALA A 61 2.28 11.26 4.82
N LYS A 62 1.21 10.49 4.65
CA LYS A 62 0.71 9.56 5.69
C LYS A 62 0.27 8.23 5.09
N LEU A 63 0.71 7.14 5.70
CA LEU A 63 0.30 5.78 5.40
C LEU A 63 -0.39 5.17 6.62
N PHE A 64 -1.63 4.75 6.45
CA PHE A 64 -2.39 4.00 7.44
C PHE A 64 -2.57 2.56 6.98
N PHE A 65 -2.27 1.59 7.84
CA PHE A 65 -2.42 0.17 7.52
C PHE A 65 -3.05 -0.63 8.66
N MET A 66 -3.65 -1.79 8.38
CA MET A 66 -4.27 -2.65 9.41
C MET A 66 -3.53 -3.96 9.67
N ALA A 67 -3.13 -4.67 8.61
CA ALA A 67 -2.44 -5.95 8.72
C ALA A 67 -0.95 -5.80 8.41
N GLU A 68 -0.11 -6.43 9.22
CA GLU A 68 1.34 -6.48 8.98
C GLU A 68 1.66 -7.37 7.77
N TYR A 69 2.72 -7.02 7.03
CA TYR A 69 3.24 -7.82 5.94
C TYR A 69 4.59 -8.45 6.34
N PRO A 70 4.78 -9.76 6.16
CA PRO A 70 6.06 -10.42 6.47
C PRO A 70 7.20 -9.78 5.65
N GLY A 71 8.22 -9.25 6.32
CA GLY A 71 9.34 -8.55 5.67
C GLY A 71 9.12 -7.04 5.45
N GLY A 72 8.10 -6.43 6.05
CA GLY A 72 7.80 -5.00 5.91
C GLY A 72 8.80 -4.03 6.57
N ARG A 73 9.80 -4.51 7.33
CA ARG A 73 10.70 -3.66 8.12
C ARG A 73 11.53 -2.70 7.26
N GLU A 74 12.07 -3.18 6.14
CA GLU A 74 12.83 -2.32 5.21
C GLU A 74 11.95 -1.26 4.55
N ALA A 75 10.73 -1.63 4.17
CA ALA A 75 9.76 -0.72 3.58
C ALA A 75 9.31 0.35 4.58
N GLN A 76 9.16 -0.01 5.86
CA GLN A 76 8.87 0.95 6.92
C GLN A 76 10.00 1.95 7.12
N SER A 77 11.25 1.48 7.23
CA SER A 77 12.41 2.38 7.35
C SER A 77 12.53 3.31 6.14
N LEU A 78 12.27 2.82 4.94
CA LEU A 78 12.29 3.64 3.72
C LEU A 78 11.24 4.77 3.78
N LEU A 79 10.01 4.45 4.18
CA LEU A 79 8.93 5.44 4.27
C LEU A 79 9.25 6.52 5.32
N VAL A 80 9.70 6.11 6.50
CA VAL A 80 10.06 7.04 7.59
C VAL A 80 11.22 7.95 7.18
N ASN A 81 12.23 7.42 6.48
CA ASN A 81 13.36 8.21 6.00
C ASN A 81 12.99 9.21 4.88
N ASN A 82 11.81 9.09 4.28
CA ASN A 82 11.28 10.01 3.27
C ASN A 82 10.10 10.82 3.83
N ASP A 83 10.07 11.06 5.14
CA ASP A 83 9.07 11.89 5.84
C ASP A 83 7.62 11.39 5.74
N VAL A 84 7.41 10.11 5.42
CA VAL A 84 6.07 9.50 5.40
C VAL A 84 5.74 8.97 6.79
N LYS A 85 4.66 9.49 7.39
CA LYS A 85 4.17 9.02 8.69
C LYS A 85 3.44 7.70 8.53
N VAL A 86 3.96 6.64 9.16
CA VAL A 86 3.39 5.30 9.11
C VAL A 86 2.61 5.02 10.39
N ILE A 87 1.32 4.70 10.26
CA ILE A 87 0.40 4.55 11.39
C ILE A 87 -0.32 3.21 11.27
N HIS A 88 -0.19 2.38 12.31
CA HIS A 88 -0.92 1.12 12.41
C HIS A 88 -2.30 1.37 13.03
N ILE A 89 -3.35 0.98 12.32
CA ILE A 89 -4.74 1.08 12.76
C ILE A 89 -5.20 -0.32 13.19
N THR A 90 -5.62 -0.44 14.44
CA THR A 90 -6.26 -1.68 14.93
C THR A 90 -7.77 -1.64 14.70
N LYS A 91 -8.40 -2.82 14.63
CA LYS A 91 -9.86 -2.90 14.44
C LYS A 91 -10.61 -2.27 15.61
N GLU A 92 -10.09 -2.40 16.81
CA GLU A 92 -10.68 -1.85 18.02
C GLU A 92 -10.69 -0.32 17.99
N LEU A 93 -9.68 0.31 17.39
CA LEU A 93 -9.62 1.77 17.25
C LEU A 93 -10.71 2.33 16.32
N VAL A 94 -11.08 1.58 15.28
CA VAL A 94 -12.03 2.07 14.26
C VAL A 94 -13.47 1.62 14.54
N TRP A 95 -13.66 0.38 15.00
CA TRP A 95 -14.98 -0.21 15.25
C TRP A 95 -15.31 -0.37 16.73
N GLY A 96 -14.39 -0.03 17.63
CA GLY A 96 -14.69 0.03 19.06
C GLY A 96 -15.74 1.11 19.33
N LYS A 97 -16.78 0.77 20.10
CA LYS A 97 -17.71 1.78 20.62
C LYS A 97 -16.89 2.81 21.39
N GLN A 98 -16.88 4.05 20.90
CA GLN A 98 -16.53 5.19 21.74
C GLN A 98 -17.64 5.30 22.79
N SER A 99 -17.35 4.83 24.00
CA SER A 99 -18.26 4.90 25.15
C SER A 99 -18.40 6.33 25.64
#